data_AF-S9S5N5-F1
#
_entry.id   AF-S9S5N5-F1
#
_cell.length_a   1.000
_cell.length_b   1.000
_cell.length_c   1.000
_cell.angle_alpha   90.00
_cell.angle_beta   90.00
_cell.angle_gamma   90.00
#
_symmetry.space_group_name_H-M   'P 1'
#
loop_
_entity.id
_entity.type
_entity.pdbx_description
1 polymer ?
#
loop_
_entity_poly.entity_id
_entity_poly.type
_entity_poly.pdbx_seq_one_letter_code
_entity_poly.pdbx_strand_id
1 'polypeptide(L)'
;MPIIAYQLYCSRNFPPLEDTLAMLAGQGWKAVEGYGALYGDAPALRAALDRHGLSMPSGHFALAQLEEDPRGMIAAARTLGIGKVIVPWIEPDRRGSDPDSWRAFAATVARALEPFRAEGFAVGWHNHDWDLADLGDGSTPTDLMAKAGLGIELDLGWGRPRGAGPGRLAAPPRAPHPRRPCQGSGPCGNDRRGRLGRCRPRHPGVGHDPRRAVRAGHRPLGGRTRQPRRPCPLCAAQPRNPLCLVNP
;
A
#
# COMPACT_ATOMS: atom_id res chain seq x y z
N MET A 1 -15.19 0.53 8.89
CA MET A 1 -13.84 -0.08 8.93
C MET A 1 -13.25 0.01 7.53
N PRO A 2 -11.94 0.27 7.38
CA PRO A 2 -11.30 0.21 6.06
C PRO A 2 -11.43 -1.21 5.50
N ILE A 3 -11.64 -1.33 4.19
CA ILE A 3 -11.56 -2.61 3.49
C ILE A 3 -10.07 -2.96 3.37
N ILE A 4 -9.70 -4.23 3.48
CA ILE A 4 -8.31 -4.67 3.27
C ILE A 4 -8.35 -5.64 2.11
N ALA A 5 -7.61 -5.31 1.04
CA ALA A 5 -7.56 -6.11 -0.18
C ALA A 5 -6.19 -6.80 -0.32
N TYR A 6 -6.20 -8.06 -0.79
CA TYR A 6 -4.98 -8.78 -1.14
C TYR A 6 -4.62 -8.52 -2.60
N GLN A 7 -3.41 -8.03 -2.86
CA GLN A 7 -2.92 -7.79 -4.22
C GLN A 7 -2.55 -9.12 -4.91
N LEU A 8 -3.35 -9.54 -5.89
CA LEU A 8 -3.21 -10.82 -6.60
C LEU A 8 -1.90 -10.93 -7.39
N TYR A 9 -1.26 -9.82 -7.72
CA TYR A 9 0.08 -9.83 -8.30
C TYR A 9 1.10 -10.55 -7.40
N CYS A 10 0.91 -10.55 -6.07
CA CYS A 10 1.78 -11.26 -5.13
C CYS A 10 1.79 -12.79 -5.35
N SER A 11 0.71 -13.37 -5.89
CA SER A 11 0.57 -14.81 -6.14
C SER A 11 0.61 -15.19 -7.63
N ARG A 12 0.95 -14.26 -8.53
CA ARG A 12 0.95 -14.46 -9.99
C ARG A 12 1.71 -15.69 -10.50
N ASN A 13 2.71 -16.15 -9.74
CA ASN A 13 3.54 -17.31 -10.10
C ASN A 13 3.01 -18.65 -9.56
N PHE A 14 1.81 -18.67 -8.97
CA PHE A 14 1.21 -19.86 -8.36
C PHE A 14 -0.18 -20.15 -8.96
N PRO A 15 -0.25 -20.48 -10.27
CA PRO A 15 -1.50 -20.94 -10.86
C PRO A 15 -1.89 -22.33 -10.31
N PRO A 16 -3.20 -22.69 -10.33
CA PRO A 16 -4.31 -21.89 -10.84
C PRO A 16 -4.74 -20.77 -9.89
N LEU A 17 -5.29 -19.68 -10.44
CA LEU A 17 -5.79 -18.54 -9.65
C LEU A 17 -6.86 -18.96 -8.64
N GLU A 18 -7.70 -19.94 -9.00
CA GLU A 18 -8.77 -20.48 -8.15
C GLU A 18 -8.25 -20.94 -6.79
N ASP A 19 -7.08 -21.59 -6.73
CA ASP A 19 -6.50 -22.07 -5.48
C ASP A 19 -6.12 -20.90 -4.56
N THR A 20 -5.63 -19.79 -5.14
CA THR A 20 -5.36 -18.57 -4.38
C THR A 20 -6.66 -17.97 -3.84
N LEU A 21 -7.70 -17.84 -4.67
CA LEU A 21 -8.98 -17.26 -4.25
C LEU A 21 -9.62 -18.08 -3.11
N ALA A 22 -9.63 -19.41 -3.25
CA ALA A 22 -10.12 -20.33 -2.22
C ALA A 22 -9.33 -20.19 -0.91
N MET A 23 -8.00 -20.15 -0.99
CA MET A 23 -7.14 -19.95 0.18
C MET A 23 -7.42 -18.61 0.87
N LEU A 24 -7.54 -17.51 0.11
CA LEU A 24 -7.82 -16.18 0.67
C LEU A 24 -9.18 -16.14 1.37
N ALA A 25 -10.23 -16.66 0.72
CA ALA A 25 -11.56 -16.75 1.31
C ALA A 25 -11.57 -17.60 2.59
N GLY A 26 -10.88 -18.76 2.57
CA GLY A 26 -10.73 -19.63 3.75
C GLY A 26 -9.98 -18.96 4.92
N GLN A 27 -9.12 -17.98 4.64
CA GLN A 27 -8.44 -17.16 5.65
C GLN A 27 -9.22 -15.91 6.07
N GLY A 28 -10.44 -15.71 5.54
CA GLY A 28 -11.33 -14.61 5.94
C GLY A 28 -11.15 -13.31 5.16
N TRP A 29 -10.34 -13.29 4.10
CA TRP A 29 -10.27 -12.15 3.20
C TRP A 29 -11.63 -11.91 2.53
N LYS A 30 -11.92 -10.63 2.26
CA LYS A 30 -13.18 -10.18 1.64
C LYS A 30 -12.97 -9.41 0.35
N ALA A 31 -11.77 -8.90 0.13
CA ALA A 31 -11.42 -8.14 -1.05
C ALA A 31 -10.05 -8.56 -1.58
N VAL A 32 -9.89 -8.42 -2.88
CA VAL A 32 -8.63 -8.59 -3.61
C VAL A 32 -8.44 -7.41 -4.54
N GLU A 33 -7.20 -7.19 -4.98
CA GLU A 33 -6.88 -6.23 -6.03
C GLU A 33 -6.29 -6.99 -7.21
N GLY A 34 -6.86 -6.76 -8.40
CA GLY A 34 -6.44 -7.41 -9.63
C GLY A 34 -5.26 -6.70 -10.29
N TYR A 35 -4.71 -7.34 -11.33
CA TYR A 35 -3.71 -6.74 -12.22
C TYR A 35 -3.99 -7.10 -13.67
N GLY A 36 -3.46 -6.30 -14.60
CA GLY A 36 -3.81 -6.28 -16.03
C GLY A 36 -3.95 -7.63 -16.74
N ALA A 37 -3.12 -8.63 -16.43
CA ALA A 37 -3.17 -9.94 -17.09
C ALA A 37 -4.43 -10.76 -16.77
N LEU A 38 -5.17 -10.41 -15.71
CA LEU A 38 -6.37 -11.12 -15.30
C LEU A 38 -7.64 -10.66 -16.01
N TYR A 39 -7.61 -9.52 -16.70
CA TYR A 39 -8.82 -8.86 -17.20
C TYR A 39 -9.30 -9.35 -18.57
N GLY A 40 -8.53 -10.20 -19.26
CA GLY A 40 -8.89 -10.72 -20.58
C GLY A 40 -10.19 -11.52 -20.63
N ASP A 41 -10.56 -12.17 -19.52
CA ASP A 41 -11.87 -12.81 -19.32
C ASP A 41 -12.50 -12.33 -18.01
N ALA A 42 -12.90 -11.06 -18.00
CA ALA A 42 -13.54 -10.42 -16.85
C ALA A 42 -14.80 -11.16 -16.35
N PRO A 43 -15.69 -11.71 -17.21
CA PRO A 43 -16.83 -12.51 -16.75
C PRO A 43 -16.41 -13.78 -15.99
N ALA A 44 -15.43 -14.54 -16.49
CA ALA A 44 -14.95 -15.72 -15.78
C ALA A 44 -14.28 -15.37 -14.45
N LEU A 45 -13.49 -14.29 -14.42
CA LEU A 45 -12.89 -13.79 -13.19
C LEU A 45 -13.95 -13.33 -12.19
N ARG A 46 -14.97 -12.60 -12.63
CA ARG A 46 -16.10 -12.20 -11.78
C ARG A 46 -16.79 -13.41 -11.15
N ALA A 47 -17.09 -14.43 -11.96
CA ALA A 47 -17.68 -15.67 -11.46
C ALA A 47 -16.79 -16.37 -10.43
N ALA A 48 -15.46 -16.35 -10.62
CA ALA A 48 -14.52 -16.90 -9.64
C ALA A 48 -14.52 -16.13 -8.32
N LEU A 49 -14.53 -14.80 -8.37
CA LEU A 49 -14.63 -13.95 -7.20
C LEU A 49 -15.94 -14.20 -6.42
N ASP A 50 -17.07 -14.30 -7.14
CA ASP A 50 -18.38 -14.57 -6.54
C ASP A 50 -18.44 -15.92 -5.84
N ARG A 51 -17.88 -16.98 -6.46
CA ARG A 51 -17.82 -18.33 -5.84
C ARG A 51 -17.14 -18.30 -4.48
N HIS A 52 -16.15 -17.44 -4.31
CA HIS A 52 -15.35 -17.31 -3.08
C HIS A 52 -15.81 -16.17 -2.17
N GLY A 53 -16.87 -15.44 -2.55
CA GLY A 53 -17.36 -14.29 -1.80
C GLY A 53 -16.33 -13.16 -1.66
N LEU A 54 -15.49 -12.97 -2.67
CA LEU A 54 -14.47 -11.93 -2.74
C LEU A 54 -14.94 -10.78 -3.63
N SER A 55 -14.63 -9.54 -3.25
CA SER A 55 -14.82 -8.36 -4.10
C SER A 55 -13.49 -7.85 -4.67
N MET A 56 -13.56 -7.03 -5.71
CA MET A 56 -12.39 -6.37 -6.31
C MET A 56 -12.64 -4.87 -6.44
N PRO A 57 -12.57 -4.10 -5.35
CA PRO A 57 -12.91 -2.66 -5.36
C PRO A 57 -11.89 -1.80 -6.11
N SER A 58 -10.68 -2.29 -6.28
CA SER A 58 -9.59 -1.64 -6.99
C SER A 58 -8.89 -2.62 -7.94
N GLY A 59 -8.17 -2.09 -8.92
CA GLY A 59 -7.36 -2.89 -9.82
C GLY A 59 -6.19 -2.10 -10.39
N HIS A 60 -5.10 -2.82 -10.63
CA HIS A 60 -3.92 -2.32 -11.32
C HIS A 60 -4.05 -2.52 -12.83
N PHE A 61 -3.92 -1.46 -13.60
CA PHE A 61 -4.05 -1.46 -15.07
C PHE A 61 -2.77 -0.91 -15.69
N ALA A 62 -2.13 -1.68 -16.58
CA ALA A 62 -0.96 -1.18 -17.27
C ALA A 62 -1.36 0.02 -18.14
N LEU A 63 -0.50 1.05 -18.20
CA LEU A 63 -0.79 2.26 -18.96
C LEU A 63 -1.12 1.95 -20.43
N ALA A 64 -0.41 0.99 -21.05
CA ALA A 64 -0.69 0.54 -22.41
C ALA A 64 -2.12 0.02 -22.58
N GLN A 65 -2.67 -0.75 -21.63
CA GLN A 65 -4.05 -1.25 -21.72
C GLN A 65 -5.08 -0.11 -21.71
N LEU A 66 -4.79 0.96 -20.95
CA LEU A 66 -5.65 2.14 -20.88
C LEU A 66 -5.56 3.00 -22.15
N GLU A 67 -4.37 3.07 -22.77
CA GLU A 67 -4.13 3.84 -24.01
C GLU A 67 -4.67 3.09 -25.25
N GLU A 68 -4.51 1.77 -25.31
CA GLU A 68 -4.84 0.94 -26.48
C GLU A 68 -6.32 0.54 -26.54
N ASP A 69 -6.91 0.14 -25.41
CA ASP A 69 -8.32 -0.28 -25.34
C ASP A 69 -9.03 0.25 -24.07
N PRO A 70 -9.24 1.58 -23.99
CA PRO A 70 -9.93 2.18 -22.85
C PRO A 70 -11.36 1.63 -22.69
N ARG A 71 -12.07 1.36 -23.80
CA ARG A 71 -13.46 0.87 -23.76
C ARG A 71 -13.55 -0.54 -23.19
N GLY A 72 -12.70 -1.46 -23.65
CA GLY A 72 -12.65 -2.81 -23.12
C GLY A 72 -12.23 -2.84 -21.65
N MET A 73 -11.26 -2.01 -21.26
CA MET A 73 -10.83 -1.93 -19.85
C MET A 73 -11.89 -1.31 -18.94
N ILE A 74 -12.67 -0.31 -19.41
CA ILE A 74 -13.85 0.20 -18.69
C ILE A 74 -14.90 -0.90 -18.52
N ALA A 75 -15.19 -1.67 -19.57
CA ALA A 75 -16.15 -2.77 -19.51
C ALA A 75 -15.69 -3.84 -18.51
N ALA A 76 -14.41 -4.24 -18.55
CA ALA A 76 -13.83 -5.17 -17.60
C ALA A 76 -13.93 -4.66 -16.16
N ALA A 77 -13.58 -3.39 -15.92
CA ALA A 77 -13.67 -2.78 -14.59
C ALA A 77 -15.11 -2.79 -14.05
N ARG A 78 -16.11 -2.47 -14.90
CA ARG A 78 -17.53 -2.56 -14.54
C ARG A 78 -17.96 -3.99 -14.20
N THR A 79 -17.59 -4.97 -15.02
CA THR A 79 -17.92 -6.38 -14.79
C THR A 79 -17.35 -6.89 -13.46
N LEU A 80 -16.13 -6.49 -13.13
CA LEU A 80 -15.43 -6.89 -11.90
C LEU A 80 -15.86 -6.11 -10.66
N GLY A 81 -16.64 -5.03 -10.83
CA GLY A 81 -17.04 -4.16 -9.73
C GLY A 81 -15.91 -3.29 -9.19
N ILE A 82 -14.90 -3.00 -10.03
CA ILE A 82 -13.80 -2.10 -9.69
C ILE A 82 -14.33 -0.66 -9.64
N GLY A 83 -14.03 0.05 -8.56
CA GLY A 83 -14.32 1.48 -8.41
C GLY A 83 -13.07 2.36 -8.51
N LYS A 84 -11.87 1.78 -8.34
CA LYS A 84 -10.59 2.49 -8.41
C LYS A 84 -9.65 1.86 -9.44
N VAL A 85 -9.25 2.65 -10.43
CA VAL A 85 -8.33 2.25 -11.51
C VAL A 85 -6.96 2.88 -11.25
N ILE A 86 -5.97 2.04 -11.00
CA ILE A 86 -4.64 2.47 -10.60
C ILE A 86 -3.64 2.08 -11.67
N VAL A 87 -2.84 3.04 -12.12
CA VAL A 87 -1.69 2.75 -12.99
C VAL A 87 -0.51 2.37 -12.08
N PRO A 88 0.02 1.15 -12.20
CA PRO A 88 0.90 0.59 -11.19
C PRO A 88 2.37 0.67 -11.57
N TRP A 89 2.72 1.16 -12.76
CA TRP A 89 4.08 1.02 -13.29
C TRP A 89 4.30 1.91 -14.51
N ILE A 90 5.56 2.25 -14.75
CA ILE A 90 6.06 2.82 -16.00
C ILE A 90 7.28 2.01 -16.45
N GLU A 91 7.37 1.74 -17.74
CA GLU A 91 8.53 1.05 -18.30
C GLU A 91 9.83 1.87 -18.13
N PRO A 92 10.98 1.22 -17.88
CA PRO A 92 12.23 1.93 -17.57
C PRO A 92 12.72 2.91 -18.63
N ASP A 93 12.43 2.64 -19.91
CA ASP A 93 12.78 3.48 -21.06
C ASP A 93 11.91 4.75 -21.17
N ARG A 94 10.68 4.69 -20.65
CA ARG A 94 9.77 5.83 -20.53
C ARG A 94 10.00 6.64 -19.24
N ARG A 95 10.78 6.10 -18.30
CA ARG A 95 11.04 6.71 -17.00
C ARG A 95 12.14 7.77 -17.10
N GLY A 96 11.73 9.02 -17.16
CA GLY A 96 12.64 10.15 -17.07
C GLY A 96 13.24 10.33 -15.68
N SER A 97 14.26 11.19 -15.59
CA SER A 97 15.04 11.42 -14.36
C SER A 97 14.92 12.83 -13.80
N ASP A 98 14.12 13.69 -14.45
CA ASP A 98 14.02 15.11 -14.12
C ASP A 98 12.54 15.55 -13.93
N PRO A 99 12.29 16.70 -13.28
CA PRO A 99 10.93 17.17 -13.01
C PRO A 99 10.06 17.34 -14.26
N ASP A 100 10.61 17.76 -15.40
CA ASP A 100 9.83 18.03 -16.62
C ASP A 100 9.38 16.73 -17.27
N SER A 101 10.25 15.72 -17.33
CA SER A 101 9.92 14.38 -17.80
C SER A 101 8.78 13.75 -17.00
N TRP A 102 8.80 13.90 -15.66
CA TRP A 102 7.75 13.38 -14.79
C TRP A 102 6.46 14.19 -14.88
N ARG A 103 6.52 15.52 -15.09
CA ARG A 103 5.33 16.34 -15.38
C ARG A 103 4.65 15.90 -16.68
N ALA A 104 5.42 15.68 -17.74
CA ALA A 104 4.91 15.19 -19.01
C ALA A 104 4.30 13.78 -18.89
N PHE A 105 4.94 12.91 -18.10
CA PHE A 105 4.42 11.57 -17.84
C PHE A 105 3.13 11.60 -17.01
N ALA A 106 3.07 12.39 -15.94
CA ALA A 106 1.87 12.55 -15.13
C ALA A 106 0.68 13.08 -15.95
N ALA A 107 0.92 14.02 -16.87
CA ALA A 107 -0.09 14.50 -17.81
C ALA A 107 -0.57 13.40 -18.77
N THR A 108 0.33 12.49 -19.18
CA THR A 108 -0.02 11.33 -20.00
C THR A 108 -0.89 10.33 -19.25
N VAL A 109 -0.52 9.99 -18.01
CA VAL A 109 -1.31 9.11 -17.14
C VAL A 109 -2.68 9.71 -16.86
N ALA A 110 -2.75 11.00 -16.52
CA ALA A 110 -4.02 11.69 -16.31
C ALA A 110 -4.92 11.63 -17.55
N ARG A 111 -4.36 11.90 -18.75
CA ARG A 111 -5.09 11.82 -20.02
C ARG A 111 -5.61 10.41 -20.31
N ALA A 112 -4.80 9.38 -20.08
CA ALA A 112 -5.20 7.99 -20.30
C ALA A 112 -6.35 7.55 -19.35
N LEU A 113 -6.44 8.17 -18.17
CA LEU A 113 -7.46 7.89 -17.17
C LEU A 113 -8.71 8.77 -17.29
N GLU A 114 -8.71 9.81 -18.12
CA GLU A 114 -9.89 10.68 -18.33
C GLU A 114 -11.17 9.90 -18.72
N PRO A 115 -11.13 8.90 -19.64
CA PRO A 115 -12.31 8.10 -19.95
C PRO A 115 -12.87 7.36 -18.73
N PHE A 116 -12.02 6.93 -17.80
CA PHE A 116 -12.43 6.26 -16.56
C PHE A 116 -13.02 7.27 -15.56
N ARG A 117 -12.41 8.45 -15.42
CA ARG A 117 -13.01 9.52 -14.59
C ARG A 117 -14.40 9.90 -15.09
N ALA A 118 -14.57 10.04 -16.41
CA ALA A 118 -15.86 10.37 -17.02
C ALA A 118 -16.96 9.34 -16.75
N GLU A 119 -16.57 8.08 -16.58
CA GLU A 119 -17.46 6.96 -16.23
C GLU A 119 -17.67 6.79 -14.70
N GLY A 120 -17.06 7.67 -13.89
CA GLY A 120 -17.24 7.72 -12.44
C GLY A 120 -16.24 6.91 -11.62
N PHE A 121 -15.17 6.39 -12.23
CA PHE A 121 -14.12 5.69 -11.50
C PHE A 121 -13.22 6.68 -10.75
N ALA A 122 -12.78 6.30 -9.56
CA ALA A 122 -11.61 6.90 -8.94
C ALA A 122 -10.36 6.44 -9.72
N VAL A 123 -9.39 7.33 -9.90
CA VAL A 123 -8.18 7.01 -10.67
C VAL A 123 -6.92 7.42 -9.94
N GLY A 124 -5.82 6.70 -10.14
CA GLY A 124 -4.60 6.96 -9.39
C GLY A 124 -3.33 6.30 -9.91
N TRP A 125 -2.27 6.52 -9.14
CA TRP A 125 -0.91 6.05 -9.38
C TRP A 125 -0.37 5.30 -8.16
N HIS A 126 0.34 4.19 -8.39
CA HIS A 126 1.04 3.43 -7.36
C HIS A 126 2.52 3.81 -7.32
N ASN A 127 3.04 4.18 -6.14
CA ASN A 127 4.44 4.58 -6.01
C ASN A 127 5.40 3.37 -5.92
N HIS A 128 6.62 3.55 -6.41
CA HIS A 128 7.75 2.64 -6.25
C HIS A 128 8.87 3.27 -5.41
N ASP A 129 10.01 2.60 -5.29
CA ASP A 129 11.18 3.09 -4.56
C ASP A 129 11.73 4.41 -5.11
N TRP A 130 11.65 4.64 -6.42
CA TRP A 130 12.09 5.92 -7.02
C TRP A 130 11.06 7.04 -6.91
N ASP A 131 9.78 6.73 -6.66
CA ASP A 131 8.69 7.72 -6.75
C ASP A 131 8.71 8.77 -5.63
N LEU A 132 9.56 8.57 -4.61
CA LEU A 132 9.74 9.47 -3.48
C LEU A 132 11.12 10.15 -3.48
N ALA A 133 11.95 9.90 -4.50
CA ALA A 133 13.22 10.59 -4.65
C ALA A 133 12.99 12.04 -5.11
N ASP A 134 13.79 12.96 -4.56
CA ASP A 134 13.81 14.36 -5.00
C ASP A 134 14.37 14.45 -6.43
N LEU A 135 13.64 15.12 -7.31
CA LEU A 135 14.00 15.35 -8.70
C LEU A 135 14.93 16.57 -8.88
N GLY A 136 15.34 17.22 -7.79
CA GLY A 136 16.29 18.33 -7.77
C GLY A 136 15.66 19.71 -7.63
N ASP A 137 14.33 19.82 -7.70
CA ASP A 137 13.55 21.04 -7.46
C ASP A 137 12.70 20.96 -6.18
N GLY A 138 12.92 19.94 -5.34
CA GLY A 138 12.14 19.68 -4.12
C GLY A 138 10.82 18.96 -4.38
N SER A 139 10.52 18.57 -5.63
CA SER A 139 9.39 17.71 -5.97
C SER A 139 9.80 16.26 -6.19
N THR A 140 8.87 15.34 -5.90
CA THR A 140 9.01 13.92 -6.20
C THR A 140 8.09 13.52 -7.35
N PRO A 141 8.33 12.37 -8.02
CA PRO A 141 7.38 11.81 -8.98
C PRO A 141 5.95 11.70 -8.42
N THR A 142 5.81 11.25 -7.17
CA THR A 142 4.51 11.15 -6.48
C THR A 142 3.82 12.50 -6.36
N ASP A 143 4.55 13.58 -6.05
CA ASP A 143 3.98 14.93 -5.98
C ASP A 143 3.46 15.40 -7.33
N LEU A 144 4.20 15.09 -8.40
CA LEU A 144 3.82 15.45 -9.76
C LEU A 144 2.60 14.68 -10.24
N MET A 145 2.48 13.39 -9.88
CA MET A 145 1.27 12.59 -10.11
C MET A 145 0.05 13.16 -9.38
N ALA A 146 0.20 13.50 -8.10
CA ALA A 146 -0.87 14.10 -7.31
C ALA A 146 -1.30 15.47 -7.87
N LYS A 147 -0.35 16.31 -8.30
CA LYS A 147 -0.63 17.60 -8.94
C LYS A 147 -1.36 17.46 -10.28
N ALA A 148 -1.18 16.33 -10.98
CA ALA A 148 -1.97 15.98 -12.18
C ALA A 148 -3.38 15.46 -11.86
N GLY A 149 -3.83 15.56 -10.60
CA GLY A 149 -5.16 15.18 -10.15
C GLY A 149 -5.34 13.68 -9.89
N LEU A 150 -4.27 12.89 -9.91
CA LEU A 150 -4.32 11.45 -9.66
C LEU A 150 -4.35 11.19 -8.14
N GLY A 151 -5.19 10.23 -7.72
CA GLY A 151 -5.06 9.68 -6.38
C GLY A 151 -3.73 8.94 -6.22
N ILE A 152 -3.17 8.92 -5.01
CA ILE A 152 -1.94 8.19 -4.73
C ILE A 152 -2.28 6.93 -3.94
N GLU A 153 -1.93 5.78 -4.51
CA GLU A 153 -1.86 4.52 -3.79
C GLU A 153 -0.46 4.38 -3.19
N LEU A 154 -0.35 4.69 -1.90
CA LEU A 154 0.92 4.71 -1.19
C LEU A 154 1.32 3.32 -0.68
N ASP A 155 2.25 2.66 -1.36
CA ASP A 155 2.93 1.45 -0.88
C ASP A 155 4.01 1.83 0.15
N LEU A 156 3.77 1.38 1.38
CA LEU A 156 4.63 1.63 2.54
C LEU A 156 5.92 0.78 2.53
N GLY A 157 5.96 -0.30 1.76
CA GLY A 157 7.15 -1.13 1.55
C GLY A 157 8.21 -0.39 0.75
N TRP A 158 7.80 0.45 -0.20
CA TRP A 158 8.70 1.31 -0.98
C TRP A 158 9.09 2.61 -0.26
N GLY A 159 8.25 3.10 0.66
CA GLY A 159 8.49 4.31 1.45
C GLY A 159 9.63 4.24 2.47
N ARG A 160 10.37 3.13 2.54
CA ARG A 160 11.48 2.94 3.47
C ARG A 160 12.82 2.84 2.74
N PRO A 161 13.84 3.60 3.16
CA PRO A 161 15.21 3.26 2.86
C PRO A 161 15.48 1.81 3.30
N ARG A 162 16.07 1.00 2.43
CA ARG A 162 16.53 -0.35 2.78
C ARG A 162 17.36 -0.26 4.08
N GLY A 163 16.86 -0.83 5.17
CA GLY A 163 17.54 -0.84 6.48
C GLY A 163 16.95 0.07 7.56
N ALA A 164 15.93 0.89 7.28
CA ALA A 164 15.23 1.62 8.33
C ALA A 164 14.27 0.69 9.09
N GLY A 165 14.43 0.57 10.41
CA GLY A 165 13.54 -0.23 11.26
C GLY A 165 12.17 0.43 11.49
N PRO A 166 11.18 -0.29 12.07
CA PRO A 166 9.97 0.11 12.79
C PRO A 166 9.33 1.51 12.87
N GLY A 167 9.82 2.61 12.29
CA GLY A 167 9.44 3.95 12.76
C GLY A 167 9.13 4.97 11.66
N ARG A 168 7.90 5.49 11.72
CA ARG A 168 7.40 6.75 11.14
C ARG A 168 7.58 6.97 9.64
N LEU A 169 6.50 6.73 8.88
CA LEU A 169 6.16 7.67 7.81
C LEU A 169 5.83 9.02 8.44
N ALA A 170 6.36 10.10 7.87
CA ALA A 170 5.89 11.45 8.19
C ALA A 170 4.42 11.55 7.78
N ALA A 171 3.54 11.85 8.74
CA ALA A 171 2.14 12.13 8.42
C ALA A 171 2.07 13.37 7.51
N PRO A 172 1.13 13.42 6.55
CA PRO A 172 0.92 14.62 5.76
C PRO A 172 0.60 15.81 6.68
N PRO A 173 0.96 17.04 6.29
CA PRO A 173 0.66 18.23 7.10
C PRO A 173 -0.85 18.33 7.31
N ARG A 174 -1.27 18.33 8.58
CA ARG A 174 -2.68 18.57 8.92
C ARG A 174 -3.04 19.99 8.51
N ALA A 175 -4.15 20.15 7.80
CA ALA A 175 -4.76 21.46 7.58
C ALA A 175 -4.94 22.18 8.93
N PRO A 176 -4.68 23.49 9.00
CA PRO A 176 -4.84 24.23 10.24
C PRO A 176 -6.30 24.17 10.70
N HIS A 177 -6.54 23.58 11.86
CA HIS A 177 -7.84 23.69 12.52
C HIS A 177 -8.12 25.18 12.82
N PRO A 178 -9.34 25.68 12.59
CA PRO A 178 -9.73 26.98 13.10
C PRO A 178 -9.64 26.93 14.63
N ARG A 179 -8.81 27.81 15.20
CA ARG A 179 -8.66 27.96 16.66
C ARG A 179 -10.04 28.30 17.24
N ARG A 180 -10.65 27.38 17.98
CA ARG A 180 -11.76 27.72 18.88
C ARG A 180 -11.20 28.61 20.00
N PRO A 181 -11.79 29.78 20.28
CA PRO A 181 -11.41 30.57 21.45
C PRO A 181 -11.68 29.77 22.71
N CYS A 182 -10.67 29.60 23.56
CA CYS A 182 -10.87 29.11 24.92
C CYS A 182 -11.62 30.20 25.69
N GLN A 183 -12.93 30.02 25.89
CA GLN A 183 -13.65 30.72 26.93
C GLN A 183 -13.40 29.98 28.25
N GLY A 184 -12.71 30.65 29.16
CA GLY A 184 -12.35 30.11 30.47
C GLY A 184 -11.64 31.18 31.28
N SER A 185 -12.43 32.05 31.89
CA SER A 185 -12.01 33.09 32.83
C SER A 185 -11.50 32.49 34.14
N GLY A 186 -10.26 32.79 34.49
CA GLY A 186 -9.70 32.56 35.82
C GLY A 186 -8.30 33.20 35.93
N PRO A 187 -8.03 34.05 36.93
CA PRO A 187 -6.74 34.72 37.04
C PRO A 187 -5.67 33.72 37.48
N CYS A 188 -4.64 33.55 36.65
CA CYS A 188 -3.40 32.87 37.04
C CYS A 188 -2.64 33.81 38.00
N GLY A 189 -2.82 33.60 39.31
CA GLY A 189 -2.06 34.29 40.35
C GLY A 189 -0.66 33.68 40.49
N ASN A 190 0.37 34.55 40.49
CA ASN A 190 1.73 34.18 40.91
C ASN A 190 1.76 33.96 42.44
N ASP A 191 2.29 32.83 42.90
CA ASP A 191 2.83 32.74 44.26
C ASP A 191 4.16 33.53 44.30
N ARG A 192 4.39 34.26 45.41
CA ARG A 192 5.46 35.26 45.64
C ARG A 192 6.90 34.68 45.65
N ARG A 193 7.14 33.52 45.03
CA ARG A 193 8.47 32.88 44.95
C ARG A 193 8.84 32.31 43.57
N GLY A 194 8.17 32.72 42.49
CA GLY A 194 8.69 32.62 41.11
C GLY A 194 9.21 31.24 40.67
N ARG A 195 8.57 30.12 41.07
CA ARG A 195 8.92 28.77 40.59
C ARG A 195 7.77 28.15 39.80
N LEU A 196 8.07 27.74 38.57
CA LEU A 196 7.18 26.97 37.70
C LEU A 196 6.86 25.61 38.35
N GLY A 197 5.60 25.41 38.74
CA GLY A 197 5.10 24.11 39.19
C GLY A 197 5.07 23.12 38.02
N ARG A 198 5.83 22.03 38.13
CA ARG A 198 5.77 20.90 37.18
C ARG A 198 4.64 19.95 37.58
N CYS A 199 3.64 19.79 36.71
CA CYS A 199 2.70 18.67 36.79
C CYS A 199 3.45 17.35 36.53
N ARG A 200 3.50 16.45 37.53
CA ARG A 200 3.99 15.07 37.35
C ARG A 200 2.84 14.16 36.91
N PRO A 201 2.99 13.33 35.86
CA PRO A 201 2.07 12.23 35.59
C PRO A 201 2.31 11.07 36.58
N ARG A 202 1.22 10.44 37.04
CA ARG A 202 1.22 9.19 37.81
C ARG A 202 1.47 8.00 36.86
N HIS A 203 2.43 7.13 37.19
CA HIS A 203 2.57 5.80 36.58
C HIS A 203 1.69 4.77 37.31
N PRO A 204 1.04 3.82 36.60
CA PRO A 204 0.51 2.60 37.20
C PRO A 204 1.63 1.55 37.35
N GLY A 205 1.71 0.94 38.54
CA GLY A 205 2.74 -0.05 38.91
C GLY A 205 2.50 -1.43 38.30
N VAL A 206 3.59 -2.11 37.97
CA VAL A 206 3.63 -3.54 37.64
C VAL A 206 4.62 -4.18 38.63
N GLY A 207 4.11 -5.00 39.54
CA GLY A 207 4.92 -5.79 40.48
C GLY A 207 5.46 -7.04 39.80
N HIS A 208 6.74 -7.33 40.03
CA HIS A 208 7.45 -8.52 39.55
C HIS A 208 7.71 -9.43 40.76
N ASP A 209 7.24 -10.68 40.74
CA ASP A 209 7.53 -11.72 41.74
C ASP A 209 8.38 -12.83 41.08
N PRO A 210 9.63 -13.09 41.54
CA PRO A 210 10.50 -14.06 40.90
C PRO A 210 10.74 -15.29 41.79
N ARG A 211 9.84 -16.29 41.82
CA ARG A 211 10.19 -17.65 42.32
C ARG A 211 9.36 -18.76 41.67
N ARG A 212 9.91 -19.43 40.65
CA ARG A 212 9.78 -20.90 40.49
C ARG A 212 10.74 -21.43 39.43
N ALA A 213 11.78 -22.12 39.91
CA ALA A 213 12.61 -23.01 39.13
C ALA A 213 12.19 -24.45 39.46
N VAL A 214 11.86 -25.26 38.45
CA VAL A 214 11.95 -26.73 38.51
C VAL A 214 12.39 -27.24 37.14
N ARG A 215 13.45 -28.06 37.16
CA ARG A 215 14.09 -28.73 36.03
C ARG A 215 13.39 -30.05 35.67
N ALA A 216 13.35 -30.38 34.38
CA ALA A 216 13.51 -31.71 33.76
C ALA A 216 13.50 -31.46 32.23
N GLY A 217 14.41 -31.88 31.35
CA GLY A 217 15.35 -33.00 31.35
C GLY A 217 14.85 -34.07 30.37
N HIS A 218 15.18 -34.01 29.06
CA HIS A 218 15.31 -35.18 28.17
C HIS A 218 16.01 -34.86 26.82
N ARG A 219 16.66 -35.89 26.27
CA ARG A 219 17.76 -36.00 25.28
C ARG A 219 17.52 -35.47 23.84
N PRO A 220 18.59 -35.21 23.05
CA PRO A 220 18.50 -34.87 21.63
C PRO A 220 18.56 -36.12 20.72
N LEU A 221 17.83 -36.11 19.61
CA LEU A 221 17.94 -37.09 18.53
C LEU A 221 18.29 -36.41 17.19
N GLY A 222 19.46 -36.78 16.66
CA GLY A 222 19.71 -37.09 15.24
C GLY A 222 19.48 -36.01 14.19
N GLY A 223 20.54 -35.25 13.86
CA GLY A 223 20.59 -34.38 12.69
C GLY A 223 20.76 -35.17 11.37
N ARG A 224 19.95 -34.79 10.36
CA ARG A 224 20.28 -34.95 8.94
C ARG A 224 20.21 -33.56 8.30
N THR A 225 21.36 -32.95 8.05
CA THR A 225 21.49 -31.68 7.33
C THR A 225 21.14 -31.88 5.85
N ARG A 226 19.99 -31.37 5.40
CA ARG A 226 19.74 -31.15 3.97
C ARG A 226 20.50 -29.90 3.53
N GLN A 227 21.41 -30.03 2.59
CA GLN A 227 22.06 -28.90 1.93
C GLN A 227 20.99 -28.01 1.25
N PRO A 228 21.09 -26.67 1.35
CA PRO A 228 20.17 -25.78 0.67
C PRO A 228 20.44 -25.83 -0.85
N ARG A 229 19.40 -26.15 -1.62
CA ARG A 229 19.42 -26.04 -3.09
C ARG A 229 19.65 -24.57 -3.46
N ARG A 230 20.64 -24.30 -4.31
CA ARG A 230 20.90 -22.96 -4.86
C ARG A 230 19.64 -22.46 -5.61
N PRO A 231 19.20 -21.20 -5.40
CA PRO A 231 18.05 -20.67 -6.12
C PRO A 231 18.38 -20.48 -7.61
N CYS A 232 17.36 -20.69 -8.45
CA CYS A 232 17.37 -20.45 -9.89
C CYS A 232 17.80 -18.99 -10.19
N PRO A 233 18.70 -18.75 -11.17
CA PRO A 233 19.22 -17.40 -11.46
C PRO A 233 18.15 -16.37 -11.84
N LEU A 234 16.97 -16.79 -12.29
CA LEU A 234 15.82 -15.91 -12.56
C LEU A 234 15.11 -15.39 -11.30
N CYS A 235 15.27 -16.05 -10.14
CA CYS A 235 14.68 -15.60 -8.87
C CYS A 235 15.52 -14.57 -8.10
N ALA A 236 16.73 -14.25 -8.58
CA ALA A 236 17.65 -13.32 -7.90
C ALA A 236 17.41 -11.85 -8.28
N ALA A 237 16.64 -11.58 -9.33
CA ALA A 237 16.48 -10.24 -9.89
C ALA A 237 15.28 -9.44 -9.36
N GLN A 238 14.46 -9.99 -8.45
CA GLN A 238 13.31 -9.26 -7.89
C GLN A 238 13.35 -9.26 -6.35
N PRO A 239 13.27 -8.09 -5.69
CA PRO A 239 13.26 -8.04 -4.24
C PRO A 239 12.02 -8.75 -3.68
N ARG A 240 12.26 -9.68 -2.76
CA ARG A 240 11.20 -10.35 -1.98
C ARG A 240 10.56 -9.32 -1.05
N ASN A 241 9.41 -8.77 -1.43
CA ASN A 241 8.62 -7.92 -0.54
C ASN A 241 7.47 -8.78 0.05
N PRO A 242 7.45 -9.06 1.36
CA PRO A 242 6.37 -9.81 1.98
C PRO A 242 5.26 -8.83 2.39
N LEU A 243 4.08 -8.95 1.76
CA LEU A 243 2.86 -8.16 1.96
C LEU A 243 2.88 -6.72 1.39
N CYS A 244 2.31 -6.58 0.19
CA CYS A 244 1.66 -5.33 -0.24
C CYS A 244 0.21 -5.36 0.28
N LEU A 245 -0.03 -4.74 1.44
CA LEU A 245 -1.38 -4.43 1.91
C LEU A 245 -1.79 -3.10 1.29
N VAL A 246 -2.77 -3.13 0.40
CA VAL A 246 -3.32 -1.93 -0.24
C VAL A 246 -4.53 -1.42 0.55
N ASN A 247 -4.55 -0.10 0.79
CA ASN A 247 -5.71 0.58 1.34
C ASN A 247 -6.62 0.98 0.16
N PRO A 248 -7.79 0.35 0.00
CA PRO A 248 -8.72 0.59 -1.10
C PRO A 248 -9.41 1.94 -1.03
#